data_AF-A0A410DSH0-F1
#
_entry.id   AF-A0A410DSH0-F1
#
_cell.length_a   1.000
_cell.length_b   1.000
_cell.length_c   1.000
_cell.angle_alpha   90.00
_cell.angle_beta   90.00
_cell.angle_gamma   90.00
#
_symmetry.space_group_name_H-M   'P 1'
#
loop_
_entity.id
_entity.type
_entity.pdbx_description
1 polymer ?
#
loop_
_entity_poly.entity_id
_entity_poly.type
_entity_poly.pdbx_seq_one_letter_code
_entity_poly.pdbx_strand_id
1 'polypeptide(L)'
;MKKFEIYNAKKLGVGSLSLVLSIIGIMFSFTYLGGDRPIGAIILNSIHIYGLTSFVSLVLFITSILIGNRYKNDLGAKQGKFLSIFIILLIASLTILSLMK
;
A
#
# COMPACT_ATOMS: atom_id res chain seq x y z
N MET A 1 35.95 27.50 1.17
CA MET A 1 35.05 26.96 0.12
C MET A 1 34.34 25.74 0.69
N LYS A 2 33.08 25.89 1.14
CA LYS A 2 32.31 24.81 1.79
C LYS A 2 31.92 23.79 0.70
N LYS A 3 32.47 22.58 0.77
CA LYS A 3 32.12 21.45 -0.09
C LYS A 3 30.69 21.05 0.28
N PHE A 4 29.70 21.49 -0.50
CA PHE A 4 28.35 20.97 -0.38
C PHE A 4 28.40 19.50 -0.81
N GLU A 5 28.37 18.60 0.15
CA GLU A 5 28.11 17.19 -0.12
C GLU A 5 26.72 17.12 -0.74
N ILE A 6 26.68 16.86 -2.05
CA ILE A 6 25.45 16.50 -2.73
C ILE A 6 25.06 15.18 -2.09
N TYR A 7 24.16 15.23 -1.11
CA TYR A 7 23.50 14.06 -0.55
C TYR A 7 23.17 13.15 -1.72
N ASN A 8 23.63 11.89 -1.67
CA ASN A 8 23.28 10.85 -2.62
C ASN A 8 21.74 10.80 -2.73
N ALA A 9 21.19 11.60 -3.65
CA ALA A 9 19.77 11.71 -3.86
C ALA A 9 19.37 10.36 -4.43
N LYS A 10 18.74 9.53 -3.59
CA LYS A 10 18.19 8.26 -4.07
C LYS A 10 17.37 8.57 -5.31
N LYS A 11 17.66 7.91 -6.43
CA LYS A 11 16.93 8.17 -7.66
C LYS A 11 15.45 7.86 -7.44
N LEU A 12 14.58 8.75 -7.94
CA LEU A 12 13.19 8.43 -8.24
C LEU A 12 13.24 7.33 -9.29
N GLY A 13 12.97 6.11 -8.86
CA GLY A 13 13.09 4.90 -9.66
C GLY A 13 11.85 4.05 -9.53
N VAL A 14 11.86 2.86 -10.13
CA VAL A 14 10.75 1.91 -10.10
C VAL A 14 10.36 1.57 -8.65
N GLY A 15 11.29 1.65 -7.71
CA GLY A 15 10.99 1.47 -6.29
C GLY A 15 10.05 2.52 -5.68
N SER A 16 9.91 3.71 -6.25
CA SER A 16 8.93 4.71 -5.79
C SER A 16 7.49 4.25 -6.01
N LEU A 17 7.25 3.34 -6.97
CA LEU A 17 5.95 2.71 -7.19
C LEU A 17 5.49 1.90 -5.97
N SER A 18 6.42 1.35 -5.17
CA SER A 18 6.07 0.66 -3.92
C SER A 18 5.21 1.53 -3.01
N LEU A 19 5.54 2.82 -2.91
CA LEU A 19 4.80 3.78 -2.07
C LEU A 19 3.46 4.18 -2.69
N VAL A 20 3.41 4.29 -4.02
CA VAL A 20 2.15 4.55 -4.73
C VAL A 20 1.19 3.38 -4.57
N LEU A 21 1.67 2.15 -4.78
CA LEU A 21 0.85 0.94 -4.62
C LEU A 21 0.34 0.77 -3.19
N SER A 22 1.14 1.12 -2.18
CA SER A 22 0.70 1.04 -0.79
C SER A 22 -0.41 2.06 -0.50
N ILE A 23 -0.28 3.30 -0.98
CA ILE A 23 -1.32 4.32 -0.85
C ILE A 23 -2.60 3.89 -1.56
N ILE A 24 -2.50 3.37 -2.80
CA ILE A 24 -3.65 2.87 -3.54
C ILE A 24 -4.32 1.73 -2.78
N GLY A 25 -3.56 0.77 -2.25
CA GLY A 25 -4.10 -0.33 -1.45
C GLY A 25 -4.84 0.16 -0.19
N ILE A 26 -4.33 1.19 0.48
CA ILE A 26 -5.00 1.82 1.62
C ILE A 26 -6.31 2.46 1.17
N MET A 27 -6.29 3.25 0.09
CA MET A 27 -7.50 3.91 -0.42
C MET A 27 -8.57 2.89 -0.81
N PHE A 28 -8.15 1.78 -1.41
CA PHE A 28 -9.03 0.70 -1.84
C PHE A 28 -9.74 0.02 -0.67
N SER A 29 -9.06 -0.16 0.46
CA SER A 29 -9.60 -0.82 1.65
C SER A 29 -10.29 0.10 2.64
N PHE A 30 -9.83 1.35 2.81
CA PHE A 30 -10.24 2.21 3.92
C PHE A 30 -10.97 3.49 3.51
N THR A 31 -11.00 3.85 2.23
CA THR A 31 -11.71 5.06 1.81
C THR A 31 -13.16 4.71 1.47
N TYR A 32 -14.10 5.37 2.13
CA TYR A 32 -15.55 5.24 1.90
C TYR A 32 -16.04 6.51 1.21
N LEU A 33 -16.67 6.39 0.04
CA LEU A 33 -17.23 7.53 -0.67
C LEU A 33 -18.76 7.51 -0.51
N GLY A 34 -19.26 8.26 0.48
CA GLY A 34 -20.69 8.56 0.62
C GLY A 34 -21.62 7.40 0.99
N GLY A 35 -21.11 6.27 1.50
CA GLY A 35 -21.93 5.13 1.97
C GLY A 35 -21.12 4.05 2.69
N ASP A 36 -21.76 2.93 3.02
CA ASP A 36 -21.19 1.84 3.85
C ASP A 36 -20.17 0.94 3.13
N ARG A 37 -19.85 1.24 1.86
CA ARG A 37 -18.96 0.40 1.04
C ARG A 37 -17.64 1.12 0.76
N PRO A 38 -16.49 0.45 0.91
CA PRO A 38 -15.21 1.04 0.56
C PRO A 38 -15.12 1.24 -0.96
N ILE A 39 -14.32 2.20 -1.40
CA ILE A 39 -14.07 2.54 -2.81
C ILE A 39 -13.65 1.34 -3.62
N GLY A 40 -12.83 0.46 -3.05
CA GLY A 40 -12.45 -0.76 -3.73
C GLY A 40 -13.64 -1.67 -4.01
N ALA A 41 -14.61 -1.74 -3.10
CA ALA A 41 -15.86 -2.46 -3.34
C ALA A 41 -16.73 -1.77 -4.39
N ILE A 42 -16.77 -0.44 -4.44
CA ILE A 42 -17.51 0.30 -5.48
C ILE A 42 -16.92 0.00 -6.87
N ILE A 43 -15.60 0.06 -7.01
CA ILE A 43 -14.90 -0.20 -8.28
C ILE A 43 -15.09 -1.65 -8.73
N LEU A 44 -14.89 -2.62 -7.83
CA LEU A 44 -15.06 -4.04 -8.16
C LEU A 44 -16.53 -4.39 -8.48
N ASN A 45 -17.47 -3.79 -7.75
CA ASN A 45 -18.90 -3.97 -7.99
C ASN A 45 -19.33 -3.46 -9.38
N SER A 46 -18.72 -2.39 -9.89
CA SER A 46 -18.93 -1.92 -11.27
C SER A 46 -18.50 -2.95 -12.33
N ILE A 47 -17.63 -3.89 -11.97
CA ILE A 47 -17.15 -4.99 -12.84
C ILE A 47 -17.87 -6.31 -12.49
N HIS A 48 -18.95 -6.27 -11.69
CA HIS A 48 -19.68 -7.44 -11.18
C HIS A 48 -18.83 -8.41 -10.34
N ILE A 49 -17.73 -7.94 -9.76
CA ILE A 49 -16.90 -8.71 -8.84
C ILE A 49 -17.26 -8.30 -7.41
N TYR A 50 -17.85 -9.21 -6.65
CA TYR A 50 -18.34 -8.92 -5.30
C TYR A 50 -17.41 -9.49 -4.24
N GLY A 51 -17.16 -8.75 -3.16
CA GLY A 51 -16.46 -9.26 -1.97
C GLY A 51 -14.95 -9.49 -2.10
N LEU A 52 -14.35 -9.34 -3.29
CA LEU A 52 -12.91 -9.52 -3.48
C LEU A 52 -12.05 -8.29 -3.13
N THR A 53 -12.65 -7.22 -2.60
CA THR A 53 -11.92 -5.97 -2.28
C THR A 53 -10.72 -6.23 -1.37
N SER A 54 -10.90 -7.01 -0.31
CA SER A 54 -9.82 -7.37 0.62
C SER A 54 -8.72 -8.17 -0.06
N PHE A 55 -9.07 -9.04 -1.02
CA PHE A 55 -8.09 -9.84 -1.78
C PHE A 55 -7.28 -8.96 -2.73
N VAL A 56 -7.92 -8.04 -3.45
CA VAL A 56 -7.24 -7.10 -4.35
C VAL A 56 -6.30 -6.17 -3.58
N SER A 57 -6.75 -5.62 -2.44
CA SER A 57 -5.89 -4.82 -1.57
C SER A 57 -4.69 -5.61 -1.06
N LEU A 58 -4.88 -6.87 -0.68
CA LEU A 58 -3.78 -7.74 -0.24
C LEU A 58 -2.75 -7.93 -1.37
N VAL A 59 -3.21 -8.18 -2.60
CA VAL A 59 -2.33 -8.29 -3.78
C VAL A 59 -1.57 -6.98 -4.02
N LEU A 60 -2.21 -5.81 -3.87
CA LEU A 60 -1.56 -4.51 -3.97
C LEU A 60 -0.47 -4.30 -2.90
N PHE A 61 -0.72 -4.71 -1.66
CA PHE A 61 0.30 -4.63 -0.60
C PHE A 61 1.45 -5.61 -0.83
N ILE A 62 1.17 -6.84 -1.26
CA ILE A 62 2.20 -7.84 -1.58
C ILE A 62 3.08 -7.35 -2.73
N THR A 63 2.48 -6.85 -3.80
CA THR A 63 3.23 -6.30 -4.94
C THR A 63 4.05 -5.07 -4.54
N SER A 64 3.52 -4.19 -3.69
CA SER A 64 4.28 -3.10 -3.08
C SER A 64 5.50 -3.61 -2.30
N ILE A 65 5.36 -4.67 -1.50
CA ILE A 65 6.47 -5.28 -0.74
C ILE A 65 7.50 -5.90 -1.68
N LEU A 66 7.08 -6.62 -2.72
CA LEU A 66 7.97 -7.24 -3.70
C LEU A 66 8.79 -6.17 -4.45
N ILE A 67 8.14 -5.10 -4.92
CA ILE A 67 8.80 -3.97 -5.60
C ILE A 67 9.74 -3.26 -4.61
N GLY A 68 9.27 -2.96 -3.40
CA GLY A 68 10.08 -2.29 -2.38
C GLY A 68 11.30 -3.12 -1.93
N ASN A 69 11.20 -4.46 -1.98
CA ASN A 69 12.30 -5.37 -1.68
C ASN A 69 13.24 -5.60 -2.87
N ARG A 70 12.78 -5.48 -4.12
CA ARG A 70 13.62 -5.59 -5.31
C ARG A 70 14.42 -4.29 -5.55
N TYR A 71 13.78 -3.13 -5.35
CA TYR A 71 14.37 -1.82 -5.64
C TYR A 71 14.75 -1.04 -4.36
N LYS A 72 15.35 -1.71 -3.36
CA LYS A 72 15.62 -1.15 -2.01
C LYS A 72 16.42 0.15 -2.00
N ASN A 73 17.19 0.39 -3.06
CA ASN A 73 18.07 1.54 -3.21
C ASN A 73 17.35 2.79 -3.73
N ASP A 74 16.17 2.62 -4.33
CA ASP A 74 15.37 3.72 -4.87
C ASP A 74 14.66 4.49 -3.75
N LEU A 75 14.32 5.75 -4.05
CA LEU A 75 13.61 6.64 -3.13
C LEU A 75 12.16 6.16 -3.00
N GLY A 76 11.64 6.09 -1.77
CA GLY A 76 10.28 5.60 -1.51
C GLY A 76 10.12 4.08 -1.44
N ALA A 77 11.06 3.26 -1.94
CA ALA A 77 10.96 1.80 -1.91
C ALA A 77 10.93 1.21 -0.49
N LYS A 78 11.81 1.69 0.39
CA LYS A 78 11.83 1.28 1.80
C LYS A 78 10.58 1.75 2.55
N GLN A 79 10.15 2.98 2.29
CA GLN A 79 8.98 3.58 2.93
C GLN A 79 7.69 2.88 2.49
N GLY A 80 7.53 2.62 1.19
CA GLY A 80 6.39 1.87 0.63
C GLY A 80 6.31 0.46 1.17
N LYS A 81 7.43 -0.27 1.23
CA LYS A 81 7.51 -1.58 1.89
C LYS A 81 7.10 -1.51 3.36
N PHE A 82 7.67 -0.57 4.11
CA PHE A 82 7.38 -0.42 5.54
C PHE A 82 5.91 -0.10 5.78
N LEU A 83 5.35 0.83 4.99
CA LEU A 83 3.94 1.22 5.06
C LEU A 83 3.01 0.04 4.71
N SER A 84 3.31 -0.73 3.66
CA SER A 84 2.54 -1.92 3.31
C SER A 84 2.56 -2.97 4.42
N ILE A 85 3.72 -3.25 5.01
CA ILE A 85 3.83 -4.19 6.14
C ILE A 85 3.03 -3.69 7.34
N PHE A 86 3.15 -2.41 7.67
CA PHE A 86 2.43 -1.78 8.78
C PHE A 86 0.90 -1.89 8.59
N ILE A 87 0.40 -1.61 7.38
CA ILE A 87 -1.03 -1.72 7.08
C ILE A 87 -1.50 -3.17 7.15
N ILE A 88 -0.74 -4.14 6.63
CA ILE A 88 -1.08 -5.57 6.76
C ILE A 88 -1.19 -5.98 8.23
N LEU A 89 -0.23 -5.56 9.07
CA LEU A 89 -0.25 -5.82 10.51
C LEU A 89 -1.48 -5.18 11.18
N LEU A 90 -1.81 -3.94 10.80
CA LEU A 90 -2.99 -3.24 11.31
C LEU A 90 -4.30 -3.95 10.92
N ILE A 91 -4.43 -4.40 9.68
CA ILE A 91 -5.59 -5.17 9.22
C ILE A 91 -5.69 -6.48 10.01
N ALA A 92 -4.57 -7.20 10.15
CA ALA A 92 -4.52 -8.46 10.88
C ALA A 92 -4.93 -8.30 12.35
N SER A 93 -4.42 -7.27 13.04
CA SER A 93 -4.77 -7.01 14.44
C SER A 93 -6.25 -6.64 14.60
N LEU A 94 -6.80 -5.81 13.70
CA LEU A 94 -8.23 -5.49 13.69
C LEU A 94 -9.09 -6.75 13.47
N THR A 95 -8.70 -7.62 12.54
CA THR A 95 -9.45 -8.87 12.29
C THR A 95 -9.44 -9.80 13.50
N ILE A 96 -8.30 -9.94 14.19
CA ILE A 96 -8.21 -10.76 15.40
C ILE A 96 -9.10 -10.16 16.51
N LEU A 97 -9.02 -8.84 16.73
CA LEU A 97 -9.86 -8.16 17.72
C LEU A 97 -11.35 -8.34 17.43
N SER A 98 -11.74 -8.28 16.15
CA SER A 98 -13.13 -8.50 15.73
C SER A 98 -13.60 -9.94 15.94
N LEU A 99 -12.72 -10.93 15.85
CA LEU A 99 -13.04 -12.35 16.07
C LEU A 99 -13.14 -12.71 17.56
N MET A 100 -12.44 -11.97 18.42
CA MET A 100 -12.46 -12.15 19.88
C MET A 100 -13.69 -11.52 20.55
N LYS A 101 -14.47 -10.73 19.80
CA LYS A 101 -15.66 -10.05 20.28
C LYS A 101 -16.91 -10.86 19.99
#